data_AF-A0A7S1WT58-F1
#
_entry.id   AF-A0A7S1WT58-F1
#
_cell.length_a   1.000
_cell.length_b   1.000
_cell.length_c   1.000
_cell.angle_alpha   90.00
_cell.angle_beta   90.00
_cell.angle_gamma   90.00
#
_symmetry.space_group_name_H-M   'P 1'
#
loop_
_entity.id
_entity.type
_entity.pdbx_description
1 polymer ?
#
loop_
_entity_poly.entity_id
_entity_poly.type
_entity_poly.pdbx_seq_one_letter_code
_entity_poly.pdbx_strand_id
1 'polypeptide(L)'
;EESADKALKYVVNSRSGTESMSEFQLLDILLLTILTEKDEVERTSALVFLEEHGSALVFDYTRLHKVYFVLDNILGSPIDGQSMTYSLKSQVLVTYTALLIQFDCFETDVARFEGFVDLLYSVARHTNKSSDRILRSYACECLHELESWYP
;
A
#
# COMPACT_ATOMS: atom_id res chain seq x y z
N GLU A 1 -13.61 10.61 -3.97
CA GLU A 1 -14.56 10.30 -2.88
C GLU A 1 -15.12 8.88 -2.99
N GLU A 2 -15.69 8.46 -4.13
CA GLU A 2 -16.30 7.12 -4.29
C GLU A 2 -15.35 5.93 -4.00
N SER A 3 -14.07 6.04 -4.36
CA SER A 3 -13.07 4.98 -4.10
C SER A 3 -12.75 4.83 -2.60
N ALA A 4 -12.60 5.94 -1.88
CA ALA A 4 -12.30 5.94 -0.45
C ALA A 4 -13.49 5.39 0.36
N ASP A 5 -14.72 5.74 0.00
CA ASP A 5 -15.93 5.20 0.63
C ASP A 5 -16.07 3.68 0.43
N LYS A 6 -15.64 3.17 -0.73
CA LYS A 6 -15.61 1.73 -1.00
C LYS A 6 -14.57 1.02 -0.12
N ALA A 7 -13.38 1.61 0.05
CA ALA A 7 -12.34 1.09 0.94
C ALA A 7 -12.75 1.12 2.41
N LEU A 8 -13.37 2.21 2.85
CA LEU A 8 -13.94 2.31 4.19
C LEU A 8 -14.97 1.21 4.47
N LYS A 9 -15.94 1.02 3.56
CA LYS A 9 -16.95 -0.05 3.70
C LYS A 9 -16.32 -1.44 3.72
N TYR A 10 -15.28 -1.65 2.93
CA TYR A 10 -14.57 -2.92 2.84
C TYR A 10 -13.84 -3.27 4.15
N VAL A 11 -13.22 -2.29 4.80
CA VAL A 11 -12.56 -2.49 6.11
C VAL A 11 -13.59 -2.61 7.25
N VAL A 12 -14.62 -1.75 7.27
CA VAL A 12 -15.60 -1.67 8.37
C VAL A 12 -16.54 -2.87 8.46
N ASN A 13 -16.94 -3.49 7.34
CA ASN A 13 -17.86 -4.64 7.33
C ASN A 13 -17.31 -5.91 8.02
N SER A 14 -16.08 -5.87 8.54
CA SER A 14 -15.43 -7.00 9.21
C SER A 14 -15.50 -6.96 10.75
N ARG A 15 -16.04 -5.88 11.34
CA ARG A 15 -16.09 -5.72 12.81
C ARG A 15 -17.30 -6.43 13.42
N SER A 16 -17.09 -7.59 14.03
CA SER A 16 -18.03 -8.21 14.98
C SER A 16 -17.44 -8.23 16.39
N GLY A 17 -18.13 -7.61 17.35
CA GLY A 17 -18.17 -7.98 18.77
C GLY A 17 -16.89 -7.90 19.61
N THR A 18 -16.94 -7.05 20.64
CA THR A 18 -16.07 -6.93 21.84
C THR A 18 -15.26 -8.17 22.24
N GLU A 19 -13.93 -8.06 22.25
CA GLU A 19 -12.96 -8.80 23.09
C GLU A 19 -11.56 -8.19 22.85
N SER A 20 -10.62 -8.38 23.79
CA SER A 20 -9.23 -7.88 23.79
C SER A 20 -8.61 -7.80 22.39
N MET A 21 -7.95 -6.68 22.03
CA MET A 21 -7.39 -6.41 20.69
C MET A 21 -6.77 -7.65 20.07
N SER A 22 -7.55 -8.37 19.26
CA SER A 22 -7.02 -9.49 18.50
C SER A 22 -6.19 -8.91 17.37
N GLU A 23 -5.15 -9.63 16.95
CA GLU A 23 -4.33 -9.27 15.77
C GLU A 23 -5.19 -9.02 14.53
N PHE A 24 -6.42 -9.58 14.51
CA PHE A 24 -7.40 -9.31 13.51
C PHE A 24 -7.87 -7.85 13.48
N GLN A 25 -8.14 -7.28 14.65
CA GLN A 25 -8.55 -5.88 14.79
C GLN A 25 -7.38 -4.93 14.51
N LEU A 26 -6.15 -5.34 14.80
CA LEU A 26 -4.96 -4.51 14.59
C LEU A 26 -4.76 -4.19 13.10
N LEU A 27 -4.83 -5.20 12.22
CA LEU A 27 -4.72 -4.95 10.77
C LEU A 27 -5.82 -3.99 10.29
N ASP A 28 -7.08 -4.22 10.69
CA ASP A 28 -8.18 -3.34 10.27
C ASP A 28 -8.00 -1.91 10.81
N ILE A 29 -7.47 -1.73 12.03
CA ILE A 29 -7.14 -0.40 12.59
C ILE A 29 -6.02 0.27 11.76
N LEU A 30 -4.93 -0.46 11.46
CA LEU A 30 -3.84 0.07 10.65
C LEU A 30 -4.32 0.49 9.26
N LEU A 31 -5.12 -0.35 8.60
CA LEU A 31 -5.67 -0.04 7.29
C LEU A 31 -6.62 1.17 7.33
N LEU A 32 -7.41 1.33 8.40
CA LEU A 32 -8.21 2.54 8.60
C LEU A 32 -7.31 3.76 8.81
N THR A 33 -6.29 3.69 9.66
CA THR A 33 -5.33 4.78 9.87
C THR A 33 -4.68 5.19 8.55
N ILE A 34 -4.15 4.23 7.79
CA ILE A 34 -3.53 4.45 6.47
C ILE A 34 -4.50 5.13 5.50
N LEU A 35 -5.80 4.83 5.55
CA LEU A 35 -6.78 5.35 4.62
C LEU A 35 -7.37 6.71 5.03
N THR A 36 -7.65 6.92 6.31
CA THR A 36 -8.52 8.02 6.77
C THR A 36 -7.82 9.08 7.58
N GLU A 37 -6.65 8.77 8.13
CA GLU A 37 -5.95 9.72 8.99
C GLU A 37 -5.51 10.96 8.20
N LYS A 38 -5.48 12.11 8.86
CA LYS A 38 -5.10 13.38 8.21
C LYS A 38 -3.61 13.65 8.32
N ASP A 39 -2.99 13.19 9.40
CA ASP A 39 -1.55 13.35 9.60
C ASP A 39 -0.79 12.35 8.73
N GLU A 40 0.00 12.87 7.79
CA GLU A 40 0.85 12.06 6.92
C GLU A 40 1.88 11.25 7.75
N VAL A 41 2.35 11.78 8.88
CA VAL A 41 3.32 11.09 9.73
C VAL A 41 2.71 9.82 10.30
N GLU A 42 1.48 9.89 10.83
CA GLU A 42 0.79 8.72 11.38
C GLU A 42 0.51 7.65 10.31
N ARG A 43 0.10 8.09 9.11
CA ARG A 43 -0.11 7.17 7.97
C ARG A 43 1.18 6.51 7.53
N THR A 44 2.26 7.27 7.46
CA THR A 44 3.60 6.78 7.11
C THR A 44 4.09 5.78 8.15
N SER A 45 3.94 6.10 9.45
CA SER A 45 4.27 5.16 10.53
C SER A 45 3.43 3.88 10.47
N ALA A 46 2.14 3.97 10.13
CA ALA A 46 1.29 2.79 9.95
C ALA A 46 1.72 1.94 8.74
N LEU A 47 2.15 2.55 7.63
CA LEU A 47 2.70 1.85 6.46
C LEU A 47 4.01 1.13 6.80
N VAL A 48 4.94 1.79 7.49
CA VAL A 48 6.20 1.19 7.94
C VAL A 48 5.94 0.04 8.91
N PHE A 49 5.01 0.21 9.86
CA PHE A 49 4.64 -0.87 10.77
C PHE A 49 4.05 -2.08 10.02
N LEU A 50 3.21 -1.84 9.02
CA LEU A 50 2.65 -2.90 8.18
C LEU A 50 3.72 -3.62 7.37
N GLU A 51 4.72 -2.90 6.86
CA GLU A 51 5.88 -3.45 6.18
C GLU A 51 6.71 -4.36 7.10
N GLU A 52 7.06 -3.88 8.30
CA GLU A 52 7.89 -4.63 9.27
C GLU A 52 7.19 -5.88 9.82
N HIS A 53 5.86 -5.83 9.97
CA HIS A 53 5.07 -6.87 10.61
C HIS A 53 4.12 -7.60 9.65
N GLY A 54 4.32 -7.46 8.34
CA GLY A 54 3.44 -7.99 7.29
C GLY A 54 3.10 -9.46 7.48
N SER A 55 4.12 -10.33 7.61
CA SER A 55 3.93 -11.78 7.78
C SER A 55 3.15 -12.17 9.04
N ALA A 56 3.18 -11.36 10.12
CA ALA A 56 2.42 -11.63 11.34
C ALA A 56 0.97 -11.15 11.24
N LEU A 57 0.75 -10.01 10.58
CA LEU A 57 -0.57 -9.39 10.47
C LEU A 57 -1.43 -9.99 9.35
N VAL A 58 -0.77 -10.48 8.29
CA VAL A 58 -1.40 -10.91 7.03
C VAL A 58 -1.16 -12.41 6.81
N PHE A 59 -1.86 -13.23 7.57
CA PHE A 59 -1.71 -14.70 7.55
C PHE A 59 -2.63 -15.42 6.55
N ASP A 60 -3.46 -14.69 5.81
CA ASP A 60 -4.36 -15.26 4.80
C ASP A 60 -4.52 -14.36 3.57
N TYR A 61 -4.93 -14.96 2.46
CA TYR A 61 -5.10 -14.27 1.17
C TYR A 61 -6.16 -13.16 1.22
N THR A 62 -7.18 -13.29 2.07
CA THR A 62 -8.25 -12.28 2.20
C THR A 62 -7.69 -10.99 2.82
N ARG A 63 -6.85 -11.12 3.85
CA ARG A 63 -6.14 -10.00 4.47
C ARG A 63 -5.18 -9.34 3.50
N LEU A 64 -4.42 -10.14 2.77
CA LEU A 64 -3.46 -9.64 1.79
C LEU A 64 -4.18 -8.84 0.71
N HIS A 65 -5.30 -9.36 0.22
CA HIS A 65 -6.17 -8.65 -0.71
C HIS A 65 -6.72 -7.33 -0.14
N LYS A 66 -7.10 -7.28 1.15
CA LYS A 66 -7.50 -6.03 1.81
C LYS A 66 -6.39 -5.00 1.86
N VAL A 67 -5.18 -5.43 2.19
CA VAL A 67 -4.01 -4.56 2.22
C VAL A 67 -3.80 -3.95 0.84
N TYR A 68 -3.66 -4.78 -0.20
CA TYR A 68 -3.44 -4.28 -1.56
C TYR A 68 -4.58 -3.39 -2.04
N PHE A 69 -5.83 -3.72 -1.72
CA PHE A 69 -6.96 -2.84 -2.04
C PHE A 69 -6.80 -1.44 -1.45
N VAL A 70 -6.37 -1.31 -0.18
CA VAL A 70 -6.14 0.00 0.45
C VAL A 70 -4.96 0.73 -0.20
N LEU A 71 -3.86 0.02 -0.47
CA LEU A 71 -2.68 0.61 -1.13
C LEU A 71 -3.01 1.11 -2.54
N ASP A 72 -3.72 0.31 -3.35
CA ASP A 72 -4.20 0.67 -4.69
C ASP A 72 -5.09 1.92 -4.65
N ASN A 73 -5.96 2.04 -3.63
CA ASN A 73 -6.81 3.21 -3.45
C ASN A 73 -5.99 4.49 -3.23
N ILE A 74 -4.90 4.40 -2.46
CA ILE A 74 -4.01 5.54 -2.23
C ILE A 74 -3.25 5.87 -3.52
N LEU A 75 -2.69 4.88 -4.20
CA LEU A 75 -1.95 5.09 -5.46
C LEU A 75 -2.85 5.65 -6.57
N GLY A 76 -4.11 5.22 -6.64
CA GLY A 76 -5.09 5.70 -7.62
C GLY A 76 -5.69 7.09 -7.30
N SER A 77 -5.60 7.57 -6.05
CA SER A 77 -6.19 8.84 -5.65
C SER A 77 -5.39 10.04 -6.22
N PRO A 78 -6.03 11.12 -6.71
CA PRO A 78 -5.30 12.27 -7.23
C PRO A 78 -4.49 12.96 -6.11
N ILE A 79 -3.32 13.50 -6.47
CA ILE A 79 -2.53 14.33 -5.56
C ILE A 79 -3.29 15.63 -5.30
N ASP A 80 -3.53 15.95 -4.03
CA ASP A 80 -4.22 17.17 -3.58
C ASP A 80 -3.29 18.13 -2.82
N GLY A 81 -2.08 17.69 -2.48
CA GLY A 81 -1.09 18.48 -1.74
C GLY A 81 -1.41 18.66 -0.25
N GLN A 82 -2.44 17.98 0.26
CA GLN A 82 -2.83 17.98 1.67
C GLN A 82 -2.83 16.56 2.24
N SER A 83 -3.81 15.75 1.84
CA SER A 83 -3.98 14.38 2.33
C SER A 83 -3.27 13.36 1.43
N MET A 84 -3.14 13.68 0.16
CA MET A 84 -2.58 12.81 -0.87
C MET A 84 -1.37 13.51 -1.47
N THR A 85 -0.19 13.15 -0.96
CA THR A 85 1.09 13.75 -1.35
C THR A 85 1.97 12.76 -2.10
N TYR A 86 2.98 13.28 -2.80
CA TYR A 86 3.97 12.42 -3.45
C TYR A 86 4.79 11.60 -2.43
N SER A 87 5.03 12.15 -1.24
CA SER A 87 5.76 11.49 -0.15
C SER A 87 5.00 10.26 0.34
N LEU A 88 3.73 10.43 0.72
CA LEU A 88 2.88 9.32 1.13
C LEU A 88 2.77 8.23 0.05
N LYS A 89 2.49 8.62 -1.21
CA LYS A 89 2.41 7.65 -2.30
C LYS A 89 3.72 6.91 -2.52
N SER A 90 4.86 7.58 -2.33
CA SER A 90 6.17 6.94 -2.42
C SER A 90 6.34 5.88 -1.34
N GLN A 91 5.96 6.18 -0.10
CA GLN A 91 5.95 5.18 0.97
C GLN A 91 5.03 4.00 0.64
N VAL A 92 3.86 4.25 0.02
CA VAL A 92 2.99 3.17 -0.43
C VAL A 92 3.67 2.28 -1.48
N LEU A 93 4.45 2.82 -2.42
CA LEU A 93 5.21 2.01 -3.38
C LEU A 93 6.22 1.09 -2.67
N VAL A 94 6.93 1.62 -1.68
CA VAL A 94 7.90 0.86 -0.88
C VAL A 94 7.20 -0.27 -0.12
N THR A 95 6.16 0.05 0.63
CA THR A 95 5.40 -0.94 1.40
C THR A 95 4.76 -2.00 0.49
N TYR A 96 4.24 -1.62 -0.68
CA TYR A 96 3.69 -2.57 -1.65
C TYR A 96 4.78 -3.53 -2.16
N THR A 97 5.95 -3.00 -2.51
CA THR A 97 7.11 -3.77 -2.98
C THR A 97 7.55 -4.80 -1.93
N ALA A 98 7.72 -4.35 -0.69
CA ALA A 98 8.11 -5.21 0.42
C ALA A 98 7.09 -6.33 0.65
N LEU A 99 5.78 -6.04 0.58
CA LEU A 99 4.75 -7.06 0.72
C LEU A 99 4.73 -8.06 -0.45
N LEU A 100 4.94 -7.61 -1.69
CA LEU A 100 5.04 -8.52 -2.84
C LEU A 100 6.17 -9.54 -2.64
N ILE A 101 7.32 -9.09 -2.13
CA ILE A 101 8.47 -9.94 -1.83
C ILE A 101 8.17 -10.86 -0.63
N GLN A 102 7.68 -10.31 0.48
CA GLN A 102 7.39 -11.08 1.70
C GLN A 102 6.38 -12.21 1.48
N PHE A 103 5.42 -12.00 0.59
CA PHE A 103 4.38 -12.98 0.27
C PHE A 103 4.64 -13.74 -1.03
N ASP A 104 5.83 -13.62 -1.60
CA ASP A 104 6.26 -14.27 -2.84
C ASP A 104 5.20 -14.19 -3.95
N CYS A 105 4.67 -12.97 -4.16
CA CYS A 105 3.59 -12.72 -5.09
C CYS A 105 4.01 -12.96 -6.55
N PHE A 106 5.32 -13.01 -6.84
CA PHE A 106 5.83 -13.43 -8.13
C PHE A 106 5.37 -14.85 -8.50
N GLU A 107 5.35 -15.78 -7.54
CA GLU A 107 4.88 -17.15 -7.77
C GLU A 107 3.39 -17.32 -7.44
N THR A 108 2.93 -16.67 -6.36
CA THR A 108 1.61 -16.92 -5.78
C THR A 108 0.48 -16.06 -6.37
N ASP A 109 0.80 -14.88 -6.93
CA ASP A 109 -0.17 -13.94 -7.52
C ASP A 109 0.48 -13.11 -8.64
N VAL A 110 0.92 -13.81 -9.71
CA VAL A 110 1.63 -13.25 -10.86
C VAL A 110 0.93 -12.01 -11.44
N ALA A 111 -0.40 -12.06 -11.55
CA ALA A 111 -1.17 -10.95 -12.13
C ALA A 111 -1.05 -9.67 -11.29
N ARG A 112 -1.01 -9.78 -9.95
CA ARG A 112 -0.78 -8.62 -9.08
C ARG A 112 0.66 -8.12 -9.20
N PHE A 113 1.64 -9.03 -9.23
CA PHE A 113 3.04 -8.67 -9.41
C PHE A 113 3.26 -7.90 -10.71
N GLU A 114 2.82 -8.45 -11.85
CA GLU A 114 2.93 -7.82 -13.17
C GLU A 114 2.19 -6.47 -13.22
N GLY A 115 0.97 -6.40 -12.67
CA GLY A 115 0.20 -5.15 -12.61
C GLY A 115 0.89 -4.06 -11.80
N PHE A 116 1.58 -4.41 -10.72
CA PHE A 116 2.35 -3.45 -9.93
C PHE A 116 3.63 -3.01 -10.65
N VAL A 117 4.33 -3.93 -11.33
CA VAL A 117 5.48 -3.60 -12.19
C VAL A 117 5.08 -2.61 -13.29
N ASP A 118 3.94 -2.85 -13.97
CA ASP A 118 3.40 -1.94 -14.97
C ASP A 118 3.08 -0.55 -14.39
N LEU A 119 2.54 -0.50 -13.17
CA LEU A 119 2.30 0.74 -12.45
C LEU A 119 3.61 1.49 -12.16
N LEU A 120 4.64 0.80 -11.68
CA LEU A 120 5.95 1.40 -11.42
C LEU A 120 6.58 1.95 -12.72
N TYR A 121 6.54 1.19 -13.81
CA TYR A 121 7.00 1.66 -15.12
C TYR A 121 6.23 2.89 -15.59
N SER A 122 4.90 2.89 -15.43
CA SER A 122 4.06 4.04 -15.75
C SER A 122 4.53 5.27 -14.99
N VAL A 123 4.69 5.17 -13.66
CA VAL A 123 5.17 6.27 -12.80
C VAL A 123 6.57 6.74 -13.24
N ALA A 124 7.53 5.83 -13.39
CA ALA A 124 8.91 6.15 -13.75
C ALA A 124 9.02 6.87 -15.10
N ARG A 125 8.16 6.54 -16.07
CA ARG A 125 8.14 7.13 -17.41
C ARG A 125 7.55 8.55 -17.47
N HIS A 126 6.91 9.06 -16.41
CA HIS A 126 6.38 10.42 -16.40
C HIS A 126 7.52 11.45 -16.35
N THR A 127 7.98 11.98 -17.49
CA THR A 127 9.21 12.79 -17.54
C THR A 127 9.04 14.30 -17.31
N ASN A 128 7.84 14.82 -17.03
CA ASN A 128 7.55 16.23 -17.33
C ASN A 128 7.18 17.17 -16.17
N LYS A 129 7.28 16.77 -14.89
CA LYS A 129 7.03 17.70 -13.77
C LYS A 129 8.03 17.53 -12.64
N SER A 130 8.71 18.60 -12.21
CA SER A 130 9.63 18.52 -11.06
C SER A 130 8.94 18.05 -9.76
N SER A 131 7.63 18.27 -9.64
CA SER A 131 6.84 17.89 -8.48
C SER A 131 6.72 16.37 -8.27
N ASP A 132 6.76 15.56 -9.32
CA ASP A 132 6.64 14.10 -9.22
C ASP A 132 7.99 13.37 -9.08
N ARG A 133 9.10 14.12 -9.08
CA ARG A 133 10.47 13.58 -9.07
C ARG A 133 10.69 12.57 -7.93
N ILE A 134 10.16 12.86 -6.75
CA ILE A 134 10.28 11.99 -5.57
C ILE A 134 9.63 10.64 -5.87
N LEU A 135 8.35 10.66 -6.27
CA LEU A 135 7.59 9.46 -6.57
C LEU A 135 8.24 8.60 -7.67
N ARG A 136 8.82 9.23 -8.69
CA ARG A 136 9.57 8.51 -9.72
C ARG A 136 10.86 7.88 -9.20
N SER A 137 11.58 8.58 -8.32
CA SER A 137 12.81 8.04 -7.71
C SER A 137 12.50 6.75 -6.97
N TYR A 138 11.47 6.78 -6.12
CA TYR A 138 11.01 5.60 -5.39
C TYR A 138 10.47 4.53 -6.34
N ALA A 139 9.77 4.88 -7.41
CA ALA A 139 9.32 3.88 -8.38
C ALA A 139 10.50 3.15 -9.06
N CYS A 140 11.58 3.86 -9.39
CA CYS A 140 12.80 3.25 -9.93
C CYS A 140 13.52 2.38 -8.89
N GLU A 141 13.56 2.81 -7.63
CA GLU A 141 14.14 2.03 -6.53
C GLU A 141 13.35 0.74 -6.30
N CYS A 142 12.02 0.80 -6.28
CA CYS A 142 11.15 -0.37 -6.20
C CYS A 142 11.36 -1.33 -7.38
N LEU A 143 11.47 -0.84 -8.62
CA LEU A 143 11.77 -1.69 -9.78
C LEU A 143 13.12 -2.41 -9.61
N HIS A 144 14.13 -1.69 -9.14
CA HIS A 144 15.45 -2.27 -8.91
C HIS A 144 15.44 -3.32 -7.79
N GLU A 145 14.67 -3.08 -6.72
CA GLU A 145 14.50 -4.04 -5.64
C GLU A 145 13.80 -5.31 -6.14
N LEU A 146 12.73 -5.19 -6.92
CA LEU A 146 12.05 -6.34 -7.52
C LEU A 146 12.97 -7.14 -8.44
N GLU A 147 13.75 -6.48 -9.31
CA GLU A 147 14.74 -7.13 -10.18
C GLU A 147 15.84 -7.84 -9.38
N SER A 148 16.23 -7.31 -8.21
CA SER A 148 17.22 -7.96 -7.35
C SER A 148 16.69 -9.24 -6.68
N TRP A 149 15.41 -9.30 -6.35
CA TRP A 149 14.79 -10.49 -5.74
C TRP A 149 14.33 -11.50 -6.80
N TYR A 150 13.92 -11.02 -7.98
CA TYR A 150 13.38 -11.81 -9.08
C TYR A 150 14.02 -11.39 -10.43
N PRO A 151 15.24 -11.89 -10.73
CA PRO A 151 16.00 -11.52 -11.93
C PRO A 151 15.42 -12.06 -13.25
#